data_AF-W7TDR8-F1
#
_entry.id   AF-W7TDR8-F1
#
_cell.length_a   1.000
_cell.length_b   1.000
_cell.length_c   1.000
_cell.angle_alpha   90.00
_cell.angle_beta   90.00
_cell.angle_gamma   90.00
#
_symmetry.space_group_name_H-M   'P 1'
#
loop_
_entity.id
_entity.type
_entity.pdbx_description
1 polymer ?
#
loop_
_entity_poly.entity_id
_entity_poly.type
_entity_poly.pdbx_seq_one_letter_code
_entity_poly.pdbx_strand_id
1 'polypeptide(L)'
;MKHIRAAVLLTTLVTSGAAVVHLAQAQDVPTRARDNGAVVAFAQAHPTSTKYSFVRLDGPARTAVLDEHARLVAMFTDGARTAVLGGQSRTFSDPQRTSAVVTTSSWVRLAPQPWKAGAEKEAWFRPWLDQELTDRSPDVLAVATQYVTFAHFADGADYSDFLGITVRGVKPRKDHFGDVDSAGYVRLVYGYRLGFPVGDGGLPRTPQEMPKAPLGAAIADNAVGSPQTRFLAQPGDLLLFSTDGSKGAVDHVGIYLGVDDAGQQRFIASRGTPDGPSFGDSSGRSVLDDDGPYAAGLWGIRRL
;
A
#
# COMPACT_ATOMS: atom_id res chain seq x y z
N MET A 1 -1.04 44.33 -21.87
CA MET A 1 -1.16 43.52 -20.63
C MET A 1 -1.41 42.07 -21.04
N LYS A 2 -0.38 41.22 -21.00
CA LYS A 2 -0.46 39.77 -21.25
C LYS A 2 0.03 39.08 -19.99
N HIS A 3 -0.85 38.36 -19.30
CA HIS A 3 -0.50 37.59 -18.11
C HIS A 3 0.22 36.31 -18.56
N ILE A 4 1.51 36.21 -18.26
CA ILE A 4 2.29 34.98 -18.38
C ILE A 4 1.89 34.10 -17.19
N ARG A 5 1.22 32.97 -17.46
CA ARG A 5 1.00 31.92 -16.47
C ARG A 5 2.33 31.19 -16.28
N ALA A 6 2.91 31.30 -15.09
CA ALA A 6 4.07 30.52 -14.70
C ALA A 6 3.66 29.05 -14.60
N ALA A 7 4.18 28.22 -15.49
CA ALA A 7 4.14 26.77 -15.33
C ALA A 7 5.11 26.40 -14.19
N VAL A 8 4.57 25.83 -13.11
CA VAL A 8 5.39 25.24 -12.06
C VAL A 8 5.91 23.90 -12.60
N LEU A 9 7.15 23.90 -13.06
CA LEU A 9 7.89 22.68 -13.36
C LEU A 9 8.21 22.02 -12.01
N LEU A 10 7.60 20.87 -11.72
CA LEU A 10 7.91 20.09 -10.54
C LEU A 10 9.29 19.44 -10.74
N THR A 11 10.35 20.14 -10.33
CA THR A 11 11.70 19.58 -10.30
C THR A 11 11.75 18.48 -9.25
N THR A 12 11.98 17.24 -9.68
CA THR A 12 12.37 16.12 -8.82
C THR A 12 13.60 16.51 -8.02
N LEU A 13 13.41 16.92 -6.76
CA LEU A 13 14.48 17.02 -5.78
C LEU A 13 14.95 15.60 -5.48
N VAL A 14 16.18 15.28 -5.91
CA VAL A 14 16.90 14.11 -5.40
C VAL A 14 17.24 14.40 -3.94
N THR A 15 16.30 14.14 -3.04
CA THR A 15 16.58 14.16 -1.60
C THR A 15 17.45 12.94 -1.30
N SER A 16 18.62 13.15 -0.70
CA SER A 16 19.45 12.04 -0.23
C SER A 16 18.70 11.26 0.86
N GLY A 17 18.91 9.94 0.95
CA GLY A 17 18.27 9.11 1.97
C GLY A 17 18.62 9.56 3.39
N ALA A 18 19.82 10.11 3.58
CA ALA A 18 20.24 10.77 4.82
C ALA A 18 19.33 11.94 5.22
N ALA A 19 18.89 12.79 4.28
CA ALA A 19 17.98 13.89 4.59
C ALA A 19 16.60 13.41 5.02
N VAL A 20 16.08 12.35 4.40
CA VAL A 20 14.80 11.71 4.77
C VAL A 20 14.90 11.09 6.17
N VAL A 21 16.01 10.41 6.48
CA VAL A 21 16.27 9.81 7.80
C VAL A 21 16.45 10.87 8.87
N HIS A 22 17.24 11.91 8.63
CA HIS A 22 17.44 12.99 9.60
C HIS A 22 16.13 13.73 9.91
N LEU A 23 15.27 13.94 8.92
CA LEU A 23 13.95 14.53 9.12
C LEU A 23 13.03 13.60 9.94
N ALA A 24 13.12 12.29 9.72
CA ALA A 24 12.35 11.30 10.48
C ALA A 24 12.83 11.11 11.93
N GLN A 25 14.06 11.52 12.27
CA GLN A 25 14.63 11.43 13.62
C GLN A 25 14.38 12.70 14.47
N ALA A 26 13.99 13.82 13.87
CA ALA A 26 13.69 15.04 14.61
C ALA A 26 12.37 14.89 15.39
N GLN A 27 12.44 14.88 16.73
CA GLN A 27 11.32 14.57 17.64
C GLN A 27 10.22 15.66 17.73
N ASP A 28 10.38 16.80 17.06
CA ASP A 28 9.39 17.90 17.06
C ASP A 28 8.43 17.80 15.86
N VAL A 29 7.52 16.83 15.91
CA VAL A 29 6.50 16.58 14.87
C VAL A 29 5.06 16.93 15.29
N PRO A 30 4.73 18.18 15.72
CA PRO A 30 3.32 18.63 15.66
C PRO A 30 3.03 19.61 14.51
N THR A 31 4.01 20.40 14.06
CA THR A 31 3.76 21.54 13.16
C THR A 31 4.18 21.32 11.70
N ARG A 32 4.88 20.22 11.40
CA ARG A 32 5.36 19.86 10.04
C ARG A 32 4.76 18.59 9.45
N ALA A 33 3.69 18.06 10.05
CA ALA A 33 2.86 17.05 9.40
C ALA A 33 2.28 17.51 8.04
N ARG A 34 2.39 18.81 7.71
CA ARG A 34 2.08 19.39 6.38
C ARG A 34 3.04 18.95 5.26
N ASP A 35 4.25 18.48 5.57
CA ASP A 35 5.27 18.12 4.57
C ASP A 35 5.65 16.62 4.58
N ASN A 36 5.08 15.83 5.50
CA ASN A 36 5.49 14.45 5.78
C ASN A 36 4.51 13.37 5.28
N GLY A 37 3.69 13.68 4.29
CA GLY A 37 3.33 12.69 3.27
C GLY A 37 4.54 12.37 2.40
N ALA A 38 5.70 12.14 3.02
CA ALA A 38 6.90 11.73 2.33
C ALA A 38 6.55 10.38 1.72
N VAL A 39 6.10 10.43 0.46
CA VAL A 39 6.78 9.76 -0.64
C VAL A 39 8.21 9.57 -0.17
N VAL A 40 8.44 8.43 0.48
CA VAL A 40 9.76 7.96 0.77
C VAL A 40 10.30 7.75 -0.63
N ALA A 41 10.98 8.78 -1.16
CA ALA A 41 11.45 8.78 -2.52
C ALA A 41 12.55 7.73 -2.56
N PHE A 42 12.16 6.49 -2.82
CA PHE A 42 13.10 5.43 -3.01
C PHE A 42 13.90 5.79 -4.25
N ALA A 43 15.21 5.93 -4.08
CA ALA A 43 16.10 6.06 -5.20
C ALA A 43 15.91 4.81 -6.09
N GLN A 44 16.05 4.97 -7.41
CA GLN A 44 16.08 3.82 -8.29
C GLN A 44 17.13 2.84 -7.77
N ALA A 45 16.75 1.57 -7.57
CA ALA A 45 17.71 0.57 -7.11
C ALA A 45 18.87 0.50 -8.09
N HIS A 46 20.07 0.79 -7.60
CA HIS A 46 21.28 0.39 -8.28
C HIS A 46 21.67 -1.00 -7.73
N PRO A 47 21.79 -2.02 -8.58
CA PRO A 47 21.95 -3.42 -8.18
C PRO A 47 23.33 -3.77 -7.60
N THR A 48 24.14 -2.80 -7.18
CA THR A 48 25.58 -2.95 -6.93
C THR A 48 26.04 -2.62 -5.51
N SER A 49 25.11 -2.39 -4.58
CA SER A 49 25.50 -2.12 -3.19
C SER A 49 26.05 -3.40 -2.54
N THR A 50 27.28 -3.33 -2.04
CA THR A 50 27.91 -4.42 -1.28
C THR A 50 27.83 -4.19 0.23
N LYS A 51 27.33 -3.02 0.66
CA LYS A 51 27.27 -2.61 2.06
C LYS A 51 26.01 -1.79 2.29
N TYR A 52 25.26 -2.18 3.30
CA TYR A 52 24.11 -1.41 3.76
C TYR A 52 24.27 -0.97 5.20
N SER A 53 23.77 0.23 5.49
CA SER A 53 23.58 0.73 6.85
C SER A 53 22.09 0.67 7.23
N PHE A 54 21.83 0.52 8.52
CA PHE A 54 20.49 0.33 9.07
C PHE A 54 20.21 1.43 10.07
N VAL A 55 19.13 2.19 9.83
CA VAL A 55 18.73 3.27 10.72
C VAL A 55 17.37 2.96 11.31
N ARG A 56 17.30 2.96 12.64
CA ARG A 56 16.04 2.83 13.38
C ARG A 56 15.31 4.17 13.42
N LEU A 57 14.01 4.10 13.19
CA LEU A 57 13.08 5.21 13.21
C LEU A 57 11.85 4.83 14.03
N ASP A 58 11.20 5.84 14.61
CA ASP A 58 10.01 5.68 15.44
C ASP A 58 8.77 6.34 14.81
N GLY A 59 7.58 5.98 15.30
CA GLY A 59 6.30 6.52 14.83
C GLY A 59 5.97 6.24 13.36
N PRO A 60 5.81 4.98 12.92
CA PRO A 60 5.91 3.71 13.67
C PRO A 60 7.36 3.20 13.76
N ALA A 61 7.61 2.26 14.68
CA ALA A 61 8.89 1.56 14.81
C ALA A 61 9.27 0.86 13.49
N ARG A 62 10.38 1.27 12.86
CA ARG A 62 10.79 0.80 11.53
C ARG A 62 12.30 0.92 11.29
N THR A 63 12.81 0.13 10.36
CA THR A 63 14.21 0.15 9.91
C THR A 63 14.28 0.68 8.48
N ALA A 64 15.00 1.78 8.30
CA ALA A 64 15.44 2.26 6.99
C ALA A 64 16.77 1.61 6.62
N VAL A 65 16.87 1.10 5.39
CA VAL A 65 18.09 0.51 4.84
C VAL A 65 18.68 1.47 3.83
N LEU A 66 19.91 1.93 4.08
CA LEU A 66 20.63 2.81 3.18
C LEU A 66 21.79 2.08 2.53
N ASP A 67 22.07 2.36 1.26
CA ASP A 67 23.27 1.90 0.56
C ASP A 67 24.53 2.69 0.99
N GLU A 68 25.67 2.35 0.39
CA GLU A 68 26.96 3.03 0.63
C GLU A 68 26.98 4.52 0.26
N HIS A 69 26.01 4.97 -0.54
CA HIS A 69 25.82 6.36 -0.94
C HIS A 69 24.77 7.08 -0.07
N ALA A 70 24.37 6.47 1.06
CA ALA A 70 23.33 6.94 1.95
C ALA A 70 21.97 7.15 1.27
N ARG A 71 21.68 6.38 0.21
CA ARG A 71 20.39 6.37 -0.48
C ARG A 71 19.50 5.30 0.12
N LEU A 72 18.24 5.62 0.33
CA LEU A 72 17.28 4.69 0.89
C LEU A 72 16.87 3.66 -0.16
N VAL A 73 17.10 2.38 0.16
CA VAL A 73 16.82 1.25 -0.73
C VAL A 73 15.70 0.35 -0.22
N ALA A 74 15.41 0.36 1.09
CA ALA A 74 14.31 -0.41 1.65
C ALA A 74 13.82 0.17 2.99
N MET A 75 12.56 -0.06 3.31
CA MET A 75 11.94 0.28 4.58
C MET A 75 11.13 -0.89 5.11
N PHE A 76 11.41 -1.27 6.35
CA PHE A 76 10.76 -2.38 7.06
C PHE A 76 10.07 -1.85 8.31
N THR A 77 8.80 -2.21 8.52
CA THR A 77 8.05 -1.78 9.72
C THR A 77 7.94 -2.94 10.69
N ASP A 78 8.21 -2.72 11.98
CA ASP A 78 8.13 -3.78 12.98
C ASP A 78 6.70 -4.37 13.04
N GLY A 79 6.61 -5.69 13.01
CA GLY A 79 5.35 -6.43 12.92
C GLY A 79 4.83 -6.66 11.49
N ALA A 80 5.29 -5.90 10.50
CA ALA A 80 4.89 -6.07 9.10
C ALA A 80 5.75 -7.10 8.37
N ARG A 81 5.15 -7.84 7.45
CA ARG A 81 5.86 -8.65 6.44
C ARG A 81 6.08 -7.89 5.14
N THR A 82 5.24 -6.93 4.81
CA THR A 82 5.42 -6.06 3.66
C THR A 82 6.56 -5.09 3.92
N ALA A 83 7.44 -4.99 2.95
CA ALA A 83 8.56 -4.06 2.94
C ALA A 83 8.51 -3.27 1.63
N VAL A 84 8.74 -1.96 1.73
CA VAL A 84 8.83 -1.12 0.55
C VAL A 84 10.30 -0.98 0.18
N LEU A 85 10.64 -1.44 -1.01
CA LEU A 85 11.98 -1.40 -1.61
C LEU A 85 12.00 -0.36 -2.73
N GLY A 86 13.18 0.23 -2.94
CA GLY A 86 13.46 0.97 -4.16
C GLY A 86 13.68 0.02 -5.32
N GLY A 87 13.25 0.44 -6.50
CA GLY A 87 13.43 -0.32 -7.72
C GLY A 87 13.27 0.53 -8.97
N GLN A 88 13.09 -0.13 -10.11
CA GLN A 88 12.85 0.55 -11.38
C GLN A 88 11.51 1.30 -11.32
N SER A 89 11.50 2.55 -11.80
CA SER A 89 10.26 3.32 -11.93
C SER A 89 9.32 2.66 -12.94
N ARG A 90 8.03 2.64 -12.62
CA ARG A 90 6.96 2.06 -13.44
C ARG A 90 5.65 2.82 -13.23
N THR A 91 4.76 2.70 -14.21
CA THR A 91 3.47 3.41 -14.23
C THR A 91 2.31 2.43 -14.29
N PHE A 92 1.31 2.66 -13.46
CA PHE A 92 0.04 1.94 -13.44
C PHE A 92 -1.08 2.85 -13.95
N SER A 93 -1.95 2.31 -14.81
CA SER A 93 -3.09 3.02 -15.41
C SER A 93 -4.33 2.13 -15.45
N ASP A 94 -5.50 2.76 -15.34
CA ASP A 94 -6.83 2.15 -15.52
C ASP A 94 -7.63 3.03 -16.49
N PRO A 95 -7.24 3.05 -17.78
CA PRO A 95 -7.75 4.04 -18.75
C PRO A 95 -9.24 3.89 -19.05
N GLN A 96 -9.86 2.77 -18.67
CA GLN A 96 -11.30 2.56 -18.82
C GLN A 96 -12.10 3.30 -17.73
N ARG A 97 -11.48 3.60 -16.58
CA ARG A 97 -12.19 4.14 -15.41
C ARG A 97 -11.68 5.51 -14.99
N THR A 98 -10.45 5.90 -15.36
CA THR A 98 -9.86 7.20 -15.02
C THR A 98 -8.67 7.55 -15.91
N SER A 99 -8.37 8.85 -16.04
CA SER A 99 -7.13 9.34 -16.66
C SER A 99 -5.95 9.36 -15.67
N ALA A 100 -6.22 9.14 -14.38
CA ALA A 100 -5.23 9.03 -13.32
C ALA A 100 -4.15 8.00 -13.65
N VAL A 101 -2.88 8.36 -13.44
CA VAL A 101 -1.77 7.39 -13.50
C VAL A 101 -0.91 7.46 -12.26
N VAL A 102 -0.51 6.31 -11.74
CA VAL A 102 0.40 6.21 -10.59
C VAL A 102 1.77 5.79 -11.09
N THR A 103 2.75 6.69 -11.00
CA THR A 103 4.15 6.39 -11.35
C THR A 103 4.99 6.30 -10.09
N THR A 104 5.68 5.18 -9.90
CA THR A 104 6.39 4.89 -8.65
C THR A 104 7.65 4.07 -8.86
N SER A 105 8.68 4.34 -8.05
CA SER A 105 9.87 3.51 -7.87
C SER A 105 9.76 2.58 -6.66
N SER A 106 8.63 2.58 -5.96
CA SER A 106 8.35 1.70 -4.83
C SER A 106 7.96 0.30 -5.31
N TRP A 107 8.59 -0.70 -4.72
CA TRP A 107 8.33 -2.13 -4.89
C TRP A 107 7.98 -2.72 -3.54
N VAL A 108 6.79 -3.31 -3.42
CA VAL A 108 6.29 -3.82 -2.15
C VAL A 108 6.43 -5.33 -2.12
N ARG A 109 7.41 -5.81 -1.36
CA ARG A 109 7.77 -7.23 -1.26
C ARG A 109 7.28 -7.83 0.04
N LEU A 110 7.01 -9.14 0.01
CA LEU A 110 6.57 -9.87 1.20
C LEU A 110 7.75 -10.64 1.81
N ALA A 111 8.20 -10.20 2.98
CA ALA A 111 9.22 -10.89 3.75
C ALA A 111 8.73 -12.27 4.23
N PRO A 112 9.65 -13.24 4.44
CA PRO A 112 9.30 -14.59 4.89
C PRO A 112 8.62 -14.60 6.27
N GLN A 113 8.92 -13.61 7.11
CA GLN A 113 8.38 -13.45 8.45
C GLN A 113 8.24 -11.97 8.83
N PRO A 114 7.44 -11.63 9.85
CA PRO A 114 7.31 -10.26 10.33
C PRO A 114 8.65 -9.66 10.70
N TRP A 115 8.87 -8.40 10.33
CA TRP A 115 10.04 -7.65 10.72
C TRP A 115 10.06 -7.36 12.21
N LYS A 116 11.25 -7.32 12.80
CA LYS A 116 11.48 -6.87 14.18
C LYS A 116 12.84 -6.18 14.28
N ALA A 117 13.01 -5.32 15.28
CA ALA A 117 14.31 -4.72 15.55
C ALA A 117 15.41 -5.79 15.70
N GLY A 118 16.53 -5.62 14.99
CA GLY A 118 17.63 -6.58 14.98
C GLY A 118 17.52 -7.67 13.91
N ALA A 119 16.39 -7.75 13.17
CA ALA A 119 16.22 -8.72 12.09
C ALA A 119 17.25 -8.55 10.96
N GLU A 120 17.90 -7.40 10.85
CA GLU A 120 19.02 -7.19 9.91
C GLU A 120 20.23 -8.11 10.15
N LYS A 121 20.29 -8.74 11.33
CA LYS A 121 21.34 -9.71 11.73
C LYS A 121 20.92 -11.16 11.51
N GLU A 122 19.67 -11.41 11.13
CA GLU A 122 19.19 -12.78 10.92
C GLU A 122 19.66 -13.34 9.58
N ALA A 123 19.91 -14.65 9.55
CA ALA A 123 20.52 -15.33 8.40
C ALA A 123 19.69 -15.22 7.11
N TRP A 124 18.37 -15.11 7.21
CA TRP A 124 17.48 -14.99 6.05
C TRP A 124 17.53 -13.61 5.39
N PHE A 125 17.85 -12.56 6.15
CA PHE A 125 17.55 -11.19 5.73
C PHE A 125 18.42 -10.71 4.57
N ARG A 126 19.74 -10.89 4.68
CA ARG A 126 20.67 -10.46 3.64
C ARG A 126 20.42 -11.13 2.28
N PRO A 127 20.36 -12.47 2.18
CA PRO A 127 20.04 -13.13 0.92
C PRO A 127 18.69 -12.70 0.35
N TRP A 128 17.68 -12.53 1.22
CA TRP A 128 16.35 -12.10 0.80
C TRP A 128 16.37 -10.66 0.25
N LEU A 129 16.98 -9.70 0.95
CA LEU A 129 17.04 -8.31 0.49
C LEU A 129 17.74 -8.18 -0.88
N ASP A 130 18.87 -8.86 -1.05
CA ASP A 130 19.66 -8.81 -2.28
C ASP A 130 18.87 -9.40 -3.47
N GLN A 131 18.15 -10.51 -3.24
CA GLN A 131 17.24 -11.09 -4.22
C GLN A 131 16.11 -10.11 -4.57
N GLU A 132 15.41 -9.58 -3.57
CA GLU A 132 14.21 -8.76 -3.78
C GLU A 132 14.50 -7.39 -4.46
N LEU A 133 15.69 -6.81 -4.24
CA LEU A 133 16.12 -5.58 -4.93
C LEU A 133 16.38 -5.82 -6.44
N THR A 134 16.71 -7.05 -6.81
CA THR A 134 16.98 -7.43 -8.21
C THR A 134 15.81 -8.13 -8.87
N ASP A 135 14.84 -8.62 -8.09
CA ASP A 135 13.65 -9.27 -8.61
C ASP A 135 12.79 -8.29 -9.43
N ARG A 136 12.30 -8.79 -10.56
CA ARG A 136 11.42 -8.10 -11.52
C ARG A 136 10.05 -8.76 -11.64
N SER A 137 9.80 -9.83 -10.88
CA SER A 137 8.49 -10.44 -10.76
C SER A 137 7.45 -9.42 -10.23
N PRO A 138 6.16 -9.57 -10.58
CA PRO A 138 5.10 -8.72 -10.06
C PRO A 138 5.08 -8.72 -8.53
N ASP A 139 5.20 -7.54 -7.94
CA ASP A 139 5.05 -7.27 -6.51
C ASP A 139 3.59 -6.91 -6.18
N VAL A 140 3.29 -6.49 -4.95
CA VAL A 140 1.90 -6.16 -4.54
C VAL A 140 1.21 -5.18 -5.49
N LEU A 141 1.86 -4.07 -5.87
CA LEU A 141 1.23 -3.04 -6.70
C LEU A 141 0.94 -3.56 -8.11
N ALA A 142 1.88 -4.32 -8.68
CA ALA A 142 1.69 -4.94 -9.98
C ALA A 142 0.60 -6.02 -9.96
N VAL A 143 0.54 -6.84 -8.91
CA VAL A 143 -0.51 -7.86 -8.78
C VAL A 143 -1.88 -7.21 -8.57
N ALA A 144 -2.00 -6.18 -7.74
CA ALA A 144 -3.25 -5.47 -7.51
C ALA A 144 -3.84 -4.92 -8.82
N THR A 145 -3.01 -4.28 -9.63
CA THR A 145 -3.46 -3.64 -10.88
C THR A 145 -3.76 -4.61 -12.03
N GLN A 146 -3.46 -5.90 -11.89
CA GLN A 146 -3.76 -6.90 -12.94
C GLN A 146 -5.26 -7.13 -13.15
N TYR A 147 -6.10 -6.86 -12.16
CA TYR A 147 -7.51 -7.28 -12.17
C TYR A 147 -8.49 -6.20 -12.64
N VAL A 148 -8.02 -4.99 -12.92
CA VAL A 148 -8.87 -3.82 -13.18
C VAL A 148 -9.75 -3.92 -14.43
N THR A 149 -9.48 -4.88 -15.32
CA THR A 149 -10.19 -5.04 -16.60
C THR A 149 -11.12 -6.24 -16.67
N PHE A 150 -11.02 -7.23 -15.78
CA PHE A 150 -11.76 -8.49 -15.93
C PHE A 150 -12.35 -9.06 -14.64
N ALA A 151 -12.01 -8.52 -13.48
CA ALA A 151 -12.70 -8.89 -12.25
C ALA A 151 -13.94 -8.02 -12.09
N HIS A 152 -15.05 -8.64 -11.71
CA HIS A 152 -16.30 -7.96 -11.39
C HIS A 152 -16.51 -7.93 -9.88
N PHE A 153 -17.48 -7.15 -9.45
CA PHE A 153 -17.89 -7.07 -8.07
C PHE A 153 -19.15 -7.90 -7.84
N ALA A 154 -19.12 -8.72 -6.80
CA ALA A 154 -20.32 -9.21 -6.17
C ALA A 154 -20.16 -9.24 -4.66
N ASP A 155 -21.19 -8.82 -3.94
CA ASP A 155 -21.16 -8.79 -2.48
C ASP A 155 -20.96 -10.18 -1.91
N GLY A 156 -20.06 -10.28 -0.94
CA GLY A 156 -19.66 -11.54 -0.36
C GLY A 156 -18.84 -12.45 -1.27
N ALA A 157 -18.41 -12.07 -2.48
CA ALA A 157 -17.52 -12.88 -3.35
C ALA A 157 -16.06 -12.89 -2.89
N ASP A 158 -15.47 -14.08 -2.72
CA ASP A 158 -14.08 -14.27 -2.28
C ASP A 158 -13.16 -14.67 -3.45
N TYR A 159 -11.84 -14.68 -3.25
CA TYR A 159 -10.87 -15.11 -4.27
C TYR A 159 -11.13 -16.54 -4.78
N SER A 160 -11.74 -17.40 -3.97
CA SER A 160 -12.14 -18.75 -4.39
C SER A 160 -13.24 -18.73 -5.44
N ASP A 161 -14.21 -17.81 -5.29
CA ASP A 161 -15.31 -17.62 -6.24
C ASP A 161 -14.74 -17.10 -7.57
N PHE A 162 -13.91 -16.05 -7.50
CA PHE A 162 -13.19 -15.48 -8.62
C PHE A 162 -12.48 -16.54 -9.48
N LEU A 163 -11.72 -17.42 -8.83
CA LEU A 163 -10.91 -18.44 -9.50
C LEU A 163 -11.69 -19.71 -9.84
N GLY A 164 -12.89 -19.91 -9.29
CA GLY A 164 -13.63 -21.16 -9.40
C GLY A 164 -12.93 -22.35 -8.72
N ILE A 165 -12.17 -22.13 -7.64
CA ILE A 165 -11.43 -23.19 -6.93
C ILE A 165 -12.02 -23.51 -5.56
N THR A 166 -11.91 -24.77 -5.14
CA THR A 166 -12.27 -25.19 -3.77
C THR A 166 -11.13 -24.89 -2.82
N VAL A 167 -11.41 -24.15 -1.74
CA VAL A 167 -10.43 -23.78 -0.71
C VAL A 167 -10.89 -24.34 0.63
N ARG A 168 -10.04 -25.11 1.31
CA ARG A 168 -10.33 -25.66 2.66
C ARG A 168 -11.70 -26.36 2.74
N GLY A 169 -12.08 -27.08 1.67
CA GLY A 169 -13.36 -27.79 1.58
C GLY A 169 -14.58 -26.92 1.25
N VAL A 170 -14.43 -25.60 1.17
CA VAL A 170 -15.48 -24.67 0.74
C VAL A 170 -15.47 -24.56 -0.78
N LYS A 171 -16.59 -24.91 -1.40
CA LYS A 171 -16.78 -24.82 -2.86
C LYS A 171 -17.11 -23.38 -3.27
N PRO A 172 -16.61 -22.93 -4.43
CA PRO A 172 -16.95 -21.62 -4.97
C PRO A 172 -18.41 -21.60 -5.46
N ARG A 173 -19.03 -20.44 -5.39
CA ARG A 173 -20.33 -20.15 -6.00
C ARG A 173 -20.13 -19.92 -7.50
N LYS A 174 -20.83 -20.71 -8.30
CA LYS A 174 -20.64 -20.73 -9.77
C LYS A 174 -21.13 -19.45 -10.44
N ASP A 175 -22.14 -18.83 -9.88
CA ASP A 175 -22.70 -17.54 -10.27
C ASP A 175 -21.77 -16.35 -9.93
N HIS A 176 -20.70 -16.59 -9.16
CA HIS A 176 -19.68 -15.59 -8.81
C HIS A 176 -18.32 -15.86 -9.46
N PHE A 177 -18.29 -16.63 -10.56
CA PHE A 177 -17.06 -16.85 -11.29
C PHE A 177 -16.57 -15.54 -11.92
N GLY A 178 -15.36 -15.12 -11.55
CA GLY A 178 -14.81 -13.82 -11.94
C GLY A 178 -15.17 -12.65 -11.00
N ASP A 179 -15.92 -12.89 -9.92
CA ASP A 179 -16.32 -11.85 -8.97
C ASP A 179 -15.43 -11.81 -7.72
N VAL A 180 -15.18 -10.61 -7.20
CA VAL A 180 -14.57 -10.37 -5.89
C VAL A 180 -15.18 -9.14 -5.20
N ASP A 181 -15.50 -9.24 -3.91
CA ASP A 181 -15.72 -8.07 -3.07
C ASP A 181 -14.39 -7.44 -2.61
N SER A 182 -14.45 -6.37 -1.80
CA SER A 182 -13.26 -5.64 -1.35
C SER A 182 -12.28 -6.52 -0.55
N ALA A 183 -12.77 -7.35 0.36
CA ALA A 183 -11.94 -8.24 1.17
C ALA A 183 -11.49 -9.48 0.38
N GLY A 184 -12.35 -10.03 -0.47
CA GLY A 184 -12.04 -11.11 -1.41
C GLY A 184 -10.93 -10.72 -2.38
N TYR A 185 -10.94 -9.47 -2.85
CA TYR A 185 -9.89 -8.90 -3.68
C TYR A 185 -8.56 -8.77 -2.92
N VAL A 186 -8.56 -8.27 -1.69
CA VAL A 186 -7.34 -8.23 -0.85
C VAL A 186 -6.80 -9.63 -0.58
N ARG A 187 -7.67 -10.62 -0.31
CA ARG A 187 -7.28 -12.03 -0.16
C ARG A 187 -6.78 -12.66 -1.45
N LEU A 188 -7.28 -12.23 -2.61
CA LEU A 188 -6.76 -12.63 -3.92
C LEU A 188 -5.33 -12.10 -4.10
N VAL A 189 -5.10 -10.81 -3.86
CA VAL A 189 -3.81 -10.15 -4.05
C VAL A 189 -2.77 -10.64 -3.05
N TYR A 190 -3.00 -10.46 -1.75
CA TYR A 190 -2.00 -10.82 -0.74
C TYR A 190 -2.01 -12.31 -0.43
N GLY A 191 -3.19 -12.90 -0.32
CA GLY A 191 -3.34 -14.30 0.08
C GLY A 191 -2.93 -15.27 -1.01
N TYR A 192 -3.78 -15.41 -2.02
CA TYR A 192 -3.61 -16.40 -3.08
C TYR A 192 -2.39 -16.11 -3.96
N ARG A 193 -2.20 -14.85 -4.40
CA ARG A 193 -1.13 -14.52 -5.36
C ARG A 193 0.24 -14.31 -4.71
N LEU A 194 0.30 -13.86 -3.46
CA LEU A 194 1.56 -13.49 -2.78
C LEU A 194 1.88 -14.33 -1.54
N GLY A 195 0.98 -15.23 -1.11
CA GLY A 195 1.25 -16.17 -0.02
C GLY A 195 1.16 -15.58 1.39
N PHE A 196 0.46 -14.45 1.57
CA PHE A 196 0.09 -13.99 2.90
C PHE A 196 -0.96 -14.91 3.53
N PRO A 197 -0.92 -15.21 4.84
CA PRO A 197 -1.90 -16.08 5.46
C PRO A 197 -3.34 -15.58 5.30
N VAL A 198 -4.28 -16.50 5.10
CA VAL A 198 -5.73 -16.21 5.01
C VAL A 198 -6.52 -17.02 6.06
N GLY A 199 -7.55 -16.41 6.64
CA GLY A 199 -8.33 -16.98 7.73
C GLY A 199 -7.64 -16.79 9.10
N ASP A 200 -7.68 -17.82 9.95
CA ASP A 200 -7.14 -17.76 11.31
C ASP A 200 -5.68 -17.31 11.34
N GLY A 201 -5.40 -16.20 12.04
CA GLY A 201 -4.06 -15.61 12.12
C GLY A 201 -3.58 -14.91 10.84
N GLY A 202 -4.46 -14.70 9.85
CA GLY A 202 -4.19 -14.03 8.59
C GLY A 202 -5.30 -13.08 8.17
N LEU A 203 -5.42 -12.84 6.86
CA LEU A 203 -6.46 -11.99 6.29
C LEU A 203 -7.85 -12.57 6.55
N PRO A 204 -8.70 -11.89 7.34
CA PRO A 204 -10.05 -12.35 7.62
C PRO A 204 -10.92 -12.28 6.36
N ARG A 205 -12.11 -12.88 6.41
CA ARG A 205 -13.02 -12.86 5.26
C ARG A 205 -13.72 -11.51 5.13
N THR A 206 -14.00 -10.83 6.23
CA THR A 206 -14.81 -9.61 6.22
C THR A 206 -13.98 -8.38 6.60
N PRO A 207 -14.25 -7.20 6.04
CA PRO A 207 -13.60 -5.95 6.47
C PRO A 207 -13.79 -5.66 7.98
N GLN A 208 -14.93 -6.03 8.54
CA GLN A 208 -15.31 -5.79 9.95
C GLN A 208 -14.35 -6.49 10.94
N GLU A 209 -13.73 -7.59 10.52
CA GLU A 209 -12.78 -8.36 11.34
C GLU A 209 -11.35 -7.80 11.27
N MET A 210 -11.00 -7.07 10.19
CA MET A 210 -9.63 -6.58 9.94
C MET A 210 -9.06 -5.66 11.03
N PRO A 211 -9.85 -4.79 11.69
CA PRO A 211 -9.35 -3.99 12.81
C PRO A 211 -8.78 -4.80 13.97
N LYS A 212 -9.34 -5.99 14.24
CA LYS A 212 -8.97 -6.82 15.40
C LYS A 212 -8.04 -7.98 15.02
N ALA A 213 -7.91 -8.27 13.73
CA ALA A 213 -7.03 -9.32 13.25
C ALA A 213 -5.55 -8.92 13.39
N PRO A 214 -4.65 -9.89 13.62
CA PRO A 214 -3.20 -9.65 13.76
C PRO A 214 -2.53 -9.40 12.39
N LEU A 215 -2.99 -8.36 11.69
CA LEU A 215 -2.59 -8.01 10.32
C LEU A 215 -1.35 -7.11 10.32
N GLY A 216 -0.22 -7.70 10.68
CA GLY A 216 1.05 -6.99 10.77
C GLY A 216 0.99 -5.79 11.73
N ALA A 217 1.47 -4.63 11.29
CA ALA A 217 1.49 -3.41 12.08
C ALA A 217 0.22 -2.56 11.92
N ALA A 218 -0.38 -2.17 13.05
CA ALA A 218 -1.41 -1.15 13.12
C ALA A 218 -0.79 0.25 13.03
N ILE A 219 -0.91 0.88 11.86
CA ILE A 219 -0.33 2.22 11.62
C ILE A 219 -1.27 3.32 12.12
N ALA A 220 -2.57 3.13 11.93
CA ALA A 220 -3.61 4.00 12.45
C ALA A 220 -4.88 3.20 12.74
N ASP A 221 -5.65 3.64 13.74
CA ASP A 221 -6.91 3.05 14.18
C ASP A 221 -7.92 4.12 14.58
N ASN A 222 -9.20 3.87 14.33
CA ASN A 222 -10.32 4.75 14.71
C ASN A 222 -10.11 6.21 14.28
N ALA A 223 -9.64 6.37 13.04
CA ALA A 223 -9.12 7.62 12.50
C ALA A 223 -10.11 8.38 11.60
N VAL A 224 -11.39 7.97 11.58
CA VAL A 224 -12.45 8.61 10.80
C VAL A 224 -12.50 10.11 11.11
N GLY A 225 -12.51 10.92 10.05
CA GLY A 225 -12.49 12.38 10.14
C GLY A 225 -11.13 13.00 10.49
N SER A 226 -10.04 12.24 10.48
CA SER A 226 -8.67 12.77 10.64
C SER A 226 -7.97 12.90 9.29
N PRO A 227 -7.85 14.13 8.72
CA PRO A 227 -7.18 14.33 7.43
C PRO A 227 -5.69 14.04 7.46
N GLN A 228 -5.06 13.97 8.65
CA GLN A 228 -3.62 13.73 8.76
C GLN A 228 -3.26 12.24 8.61
N THR A 229 -4.23 11.34 8.83
CA THR A 229 -4.00 9.89 8.85
C THR A 229 -3.46 9.37 7.53
N ARG A 230 -3.93 9.92 6.41
CA ARG A 230 -3.48 9.56 5.06
C ARG A 230 -1.96 9.66 4.87
N PHE A 231 -1.31 10.62 5.52
CA PHE A 231 0.14 10.82 5.40
C PHE A 231 0.97 9.71 6.07
N LEU A 232 0.33 8.80 6.81
CA LEU A 232 0.97 7.64 7.41
C LEU A 232 1.02 6.43 6.45
N ALA A 233 0.24 6.46 5.36
CA ALA A 233 0.14 5.37 4.41
C ALA A 233 1.42 5.21 3.58
N GLN A 234 1.79 3.96 3.33
CA GLN A 234 2.85 3.56 2.40
C GLN A 234 2.29 2.62 1.34
N PRO A 235 2.85 2.62 0.11
CA PRO A 235 2.37 1.74 -0.94
C PRO A 235 2.28 0.30 -0.46
N GLY A 236 1.14 -0.35 -0.73
CA GLY A 236 0.83 -1.70 -0.26
C GLY A 236 0.31 -1.80 1.17
N ASP A 237 0.02 -0.69 1.85
CA ASP A 237 -0.79 -0.73 3.05
C ASP A 237 -2.25 -1.06 2.71
N LEU A 238 -2.92 -1.80 3.61
CA LEU A 238 -4.37 -1.88 3.59
C LEU A 238 -4.97 -0.62 4.22
N LEU A 239 -5.92 -0.04 3.52
CA LEU A 239 -6.73 1.07 3.99
C LEU A 239 -8.09 0.53 4.41
N LEU A 240 -8.43 0.70 5.68
CA LEU A 240 -9.71 0.30 6.23
C LEU A 240 -10.63 1.51 6.20
N PHE A 241 -11.82 1.36 5.63
CA PHE A 241 -12.79 2.43 5.48
C PHE A 241 -14.10 2.10 6.20
N SER A 242 -14.73 3.16 6.69
CA SER A 242 -16.14 3.22 7.05
C SER A 242 -16.84 4.12 6.05
N THR A 243 -17.51 3.52 5.06
CA THR A 243 -18.14 4.28 3.96
C THR A 243 -19.43 4.97 4.37
N ASP A 244 -20.08 4.54 5.46
CA ASP A 244 -21.19 5.25 6.10
C ASP A 244 -20.74 6.39 7.04
N GLY A 245 -19.43 6.57 7.23
CA GLY A 245 -18.83 7.60 8.08
C GLY A 245 -18.95 7.31 9.58
N SER A 246 -19.46 6.15 9.99
CA SER A 246 -19.56 5.75 11.39
C SER A 246 -18.21 5.28 11.94
N LYS A 247 -17.89 5.61 13.20
CA LYS A 247 -16.65 5.12 13.84
C LYS A 247 -16.68 3.62 14.17
N GLY A 248 -17.85 2.98 14.09
CA GLY A 248 -18.10 1.63 14.61
C GLY A 248 -18.03 0.50 13.58
N ALA A 249 -18.00 0.78 12.27
CA ALA A 249 -18.08 -0.26 11.25
C ALA A 249 -17.07 -0.03 10.12
N VAL A 250 -15.97 -0.77 10.14
CA VAL A 250 -15.18 -0.95 8.90
C VAL A 250 -16.00 -1.83 7.98
N ASP A 251 -16.38 -1.31 6.82
CA ASP A 251 -17.24 -1.97 5.83
C ASP A 251 -16.52 -2.17 4.49
N HIS A 252 -15.34 -1.56 4.32
CA HIS A 252 -14.62 -1.60 3.07
C HIS A 252 -13.11 -1.58 3.28
N VAL A 253 -12.37 -2.16 2.33
CA VAL A 253 -10.91 -2.21 2.36
C VAL A 253 -10.34 -1.94 0.97
N GLY A 254 -9.25 -1.19 0.92
CA GLY A 254 -8.48 -0.94 -0.30
C GLY A 254 -6.98 -1.13 -0.08
N ILE A 255 -6.22 -1.06 -1.15
CA ILE A 255 -4.75 -1.13 -1.15
C ILE A 255 -4.22 0.24 -1.57
N TYR A 256 -3.37 0.85 -0.74
CA TYR A 256 -2.76 2.12 -1.09
C TYR A 256 -1.74 1.96 -2.22
N LEU A 257 -1.84 2.76 -3.28
CA LEU A 257 -0.96 2.69 -4.44
C LEU A 257 0.20 3.69 -4.35
N GLY A 258 -0.04 4.84 -3.73
CA GLY A 258 0.89 5.97 -3.68
C GLY A 258 0.27 7.24 -4.24
N VAL A 259 1.14 8.15 -4.68
CA VAL A 259 0.76 9.44 -5.24
C VAL A 259 0.76 9.38 -6.76
N ASP A 260 -0.13 10.13 -7.37
CA ASP A 260 -0.26 10.17 -8.82
C ASP A 260 0.27 11.43 -9.52
N ASP A 261 0.03 11.49 -10.83
CA ASP A 261 0.43 12.56 -11.75
C ASP A 261 -0.16 13.95 -11.47
N ALA A 262 -1.32 14.03 -10.82
CA ALA A 262 -1.97 15.21 -10.26
C ALA A 262 -1.70 15.41 -8.75
N GLY A 263 -0.88 14.57 -8.12
CA GLY A 263 -0.43 14.74 -6.73
C GLY A 263 -1.42 14.28 -5.65
N GLN A 264 -2.40 13.44 -5.97
CA GLN A 264 -3.36 12.89 -5.01
C GLN A 264 -2.94 11.50 -4.50
N GLN A 265 -3.34 11.17 -3.29
CA GLN A 265 -3.07 9.89 -2.66
C GLN A 265 -4.08 8.85 -3.11
N ARG A 266 -3.69 7.95 -4.02
CA ARG A 266 -4.56 6.94 -4.63
C ARG A 266 -4.52 5.59 -3.93
N PHE A 267 -5.66 4.92 -3.99
CA PHE A 267 -5.82 3.53 -3.60
C PHE A 267 -6.60 2.75 -4.66
N ILE A 268 -6.53 1.43 -4.62
CA ILE A 268 -7.32 0.51 -5.44
C ILE A 268 -8.21 -0.34 -4.55
N ALA A 269 -9.46 -0.53 -4.92
CA ALA A 269 -10.39 -1.40 -4.21
C ALA A 269 -11.41 -2.02 -5.17
N SER A 270 -11.96 -3.20 -4.82
CA SER A 270 -13.09 -3.78 -5.53
C SER A 270 -14.41 -3.18 -5.05
N ARG A 271 -15.22 -2.66 -5.98
CA ARG A 271 -16.42 -1.87 -5.68
C ARG A 271 -17.56 -2.22 -6.62
N GLY A 272 -18.81 -2.10 -6.13
CA GLY A 272 -20.01 -2.31 -6.96
C GLY A 272 -20.12 -1.35 -8.14
N THR A 273 -19.63 -0.13 -7.98
CA THR A 273 -19.34 0.78 -9.10
C THR A 273 -17.86 1.15 -9.02
N PRO A 274 -17.06 0.88 -10.06
CA PRO A 274 -17.52 0.69 -11.43
C PRO A 274 -17.74 -0.78 -11.86
N ASP A 275 -17.91 -1.71 -10.91
CA ASP A 275 -17.98 -3.18 -11.08
C ASP A 275 -16.58 -3.82 -11.11
N GLY A 276 -16.03 -4.04 -9.91
CA GLY A 276 -14.76 -4.72 -9.68
C GLY A 276 -13.63 -3.82 -9.16
N PRO A 277 -12.39 -4.35 -9.10
CA PRO A 277 -11.19 -3.62 -8.71
C PRO A 277 -10.94 -2.41 -9.61
N SER A 278 -10.81 -1.22 -9.01
CA SER A 278 -10.43 -0.01 -9.75
C SER A 278 -9.84 1.02 -8.80
N PHE A 279 -8.95 1.87 -9.32
CA PHE A 279 -8.53 3.11 -8.66
C PHE A 279 -9.13 4.35 -9.35
N GLY A 280 -10.22 4.16 -10.10
CA GLY A 280 -10.95 5.20 -10.80
C GLY A 280 -11.86 6.04 -9.93
N ASP A 281 -12.44 7.06 -10.54
CA ASP A 281 -13.16 8.14 -9.85
C ASP A 281 -14.70 7.99 -9.84
N SER A 282 -15.22 6.95 -10.50
CA SER A 282 -16.66 6.71 -10.61
C SER A 282 -17.28 6.28 -9.28
N SER A 283 -18.42 6.90 -8.90
CA SER A 283 -19.18 6.60 -7.67
C SER A 283 -18.37 6.67 -6.37
N GLY A 284 -17.49 7.65 -6.29
CA GLY A 284 -16.56 7.86 -5.19
C GLY A 284 -15.14 7.80 -5.72
N ARG A 285 -14.37 8.83 -5.42
CA ARG A 285 -12.99 8.93 -5.92
C ARG A 285 -12.09 8.03 -5.11
N SER A 286 -11.18 7.32 -5.79
CA SER A 286 -10.22 6.44 -5.12
C SER A 286 -9.02 7.24 -4.61
N VAL A 287 -9.29 8.31 -3.86
CA VAL A 287 -8.30 9.23 -3.30
C VAL A 287 -8.52 9.45 -1.80
N LEU A 288 -7.46 9.85 -1.09
CA LEU A 288 -7.50 10.17 0.35
C LEU A 288 -7.43 11.68 0.63
N ASP A 289 -7.29 12.50 -0.41
CA ASP A 289 -7.02 13.95 -0.31
C ASP A 289 -8.20 14.85 -0.67
N ASP A 290 -9.42 14.30 -0.74
CA ASP A 290 -10.63 15.08 -1.03
C ASP A 290 -11.66 15.03 0.11
N ASP A 291 -12.87 15.53 -0.16
CA ASP A 291 -14.04 15.53 0.73
C ASP A 291 -14.97 14.34 0.50
N GLY A 292 -14.53 13.34 -0.27
CA GLY A 292 -15.29 12.14 -0.59
C GLY A 292 -15.45 11.16 0.58
N PRO A 293 -16.35 10.18 0.45
CA PRO A 293 -16.66 9.24 1.53
C PRO A 293 -15.44 8.39 1.97
N TYR A 294 -14.52 8.08 1.06
CA TYR A 294 -13.30 7.33 1.40
C TYR A 294 -12.28 8.17 2.17
N ALA A 295 -12.07 9.42 1.77
CA ALA A 295 -11.17 10.33 2.48
C ALA A 295 -11.72 10.67 3.88
N ALA A 296 -13.03 10.97 3.99
CA ALA A 296 -13.69 11.22 5.26
C ALA A 296 -13.79 9.96 6.14
N GLY A 297 -14.02 8.81 5.51
CA GLY A 297 -14.24 7.50 6.13
C GLY A 297 -12.98 6.67 6.36
N LEU A 298 -11.77 7.19 6.12
CA LEU A 298 -10.53 6.46 6.41
C LEU A 298 -10.46 6.14 7.90
N TRP A 299 -10.72 4.88 8.24
CA TRP A 299 -10.85 4.40 9.61
C TRP A 299 -9.52 3.94 10.17
N GLY A 300 -8.67 3.31 9.36
CA GLY A 300 -7.38 2.80 9.82
C GLY A 300 -6.47 2.35 8.70
N ILE A 301 -5.22 2.09 9.06
CA ILE A 301 -4.17 1.64 8.14
C ILE A 301 -3.50 0.42 8.76
N ARG A 302 -3.40 -0.66 7.98
CA ARG A 302 -2.69 -1.90 8.34
C ARG A 302 -1.55 -2.14 7.37
N ARG A 303 -0.35 -2.31 7.91
CA ARG A 303 0.83 -2.72 7.14
C ARG A 303 1.10 -4.19 7.42
N LEU A 304 0.67 -5.03 6.49
CA LEU A 304 0.73 -6.50 6.60
C LEU A 304 2.14 -7.00 6.80
#